data_AF-A0A822H5R0-F1
#
_entry.id   AF-A0A822H5R0-F1
#
_cell.length_a   1.000
_cell.length_b   1.000
_cell.length_c   1.000
_cell.angle_alpha   90.00
_cell.angle_beta   90.00
_cell.angle_gamma   90.00
#
_symmetry.space_group_name_H-M   'P 1'
#
loop_
_entity.id
_entity.type
_entity.pdbx_description
1 polymer ?
#
loop_
_entity_poly.entity_id
_entity_poly.type
_entity_poly.pdbx_seq_one_letter_code
_entity_poly.pdbx_strand_id
1 'polypeptide(L)'
;MIGTSRYEIIPYEIEALDETIKLLTTLTKISQMSNEIKVLISCYVRQADYYVSKLQHTRLNIKQEIGFIFVESEFVQAIREGWWVLLDNINSAPAEVLERLNSLTEDNPILSLYENSNGQILTQSNGIHSNKSLFVGSFSFVISH
;
A
#
# COMPACT_ATOMS: atom_id res chain seq x y z
N MET A 1 -56.67 -35.15 -13.07
CA MET A 1 -56.50 -33.70 -13.27
C MET A 1 -55.49 -33.20 -12.25
N ILE A 2 -54.36 -32.70 -12.76
CA ILE A 2 -53.36 -31.82 -12.13
C ILE A 2 -53.01 -32.15 -10.67
N GLY A 3 -52.08 -33.09 -10.50
CA GLY A 3 -51.30 -33.20 -9.28
C GLY A 3 -50.43 -31.96 -9.15
N THR A 4 -50.78 -31.06 -8.22
CA THR A 4 -49.90 -29.97 -7.83
C THR A 4 -48.68 -30.59 -7.16
N SER A 5 -47.56 -30.66 -7.89
CA SER A 5 -46.25 -30.96 -7.34
C SER A 5 -45.95 -29.90 -6.30
N ARG A 6 -46.13 -30.23 -5.02
CA ARG A 6 -45.60 -29.42 -3.93
C ARG A 6 -44.10 -29.64 -3.96
N TYR A 7 -43.38 -28.65 -4.47
CA TYR A 7 -41.94 -28.57 -4.29
C TYR A 7 -41.67 -28.49 -2.78
N GLU A 8 -41.28 -29.60 -2.18
CA GLU A 8 -40.77 -29.63 -0.81
C GLU A 8 -39.41 -28.93 -0.83
N ILE A 9 -39.35 -27.73 -0.25
CA ILE A 9 -38.12 -26.97 -0.09
C ILE A 9 -37.15 -27.82 0.73
N ILE A 10 -35.96 -28.07 0.19
CA ILE A 10 -35.00 -29.01 0.76
C ILE A 10 -34.41 -28.37 2.03
N PRO A 11 -34.23 -29.09 3.16
CA PRO A 11 -33.71 -28.51 4.42
C PRO A 11 -32.42 -27.69 4.28
N TYR A 12 -31.55 -28.07 3.32
CA TYR A 12 -30.33 -27.35 2.97
C TYR A 12 -30.58 -25.94 2.40
N GLU A 13 -31.67 -25.75 1.65
CA GLU A 13 -32.06 -24.46 1.10
C GLU A 13 -32.53 -23.50 2.19
N ILE A 14 -33.14 -24.02 3.28
CA ILE A 14 -33.57 -23.23 4.44
C ILE A 14 -32.36 -22.76 5.26
N GLU A 15 -31.37 -23.63 5.46
CA GLU A 15 -30.15 -23.29 6.20
C GLU A 15 -29.30 -22.23 5.47
N ALA A 16 -29.17 -22.37 4.14
CA ALA A 16 -28.53 -21.35 3.30
C ALA A 16 -29.33 -20.02 3.29
N LEU A 17 -30.66 -20.07 3.37
CA LEU A 17 -31.49 -18.87 3.52
C LEU A 17 -31.25 -18.18 4.88
N ASP A 18 -31.10 -18.93 5.97
CA ASP A 18 -30.86 -18.35 7.29
C ASP A 18 -29.47 -17.67 7.38
N GLU A 19 -28.44 -18.27 6.78
CA GLU A 19 -27.12 -17.65 6.67
C GLU A 19 -27.16 -16.37 5.84
N THR A 20 -27.85 -16.38 4.70
CA THR A 20 -27.98 -15.18 3.85
C THR A 20 -28.78 -14.08 4.53
N ILE A 21 -29.84 -14.41 5.27
CA ILE A 21 -30.62 -13.46 6.08
C ILE A 21 -29.76 -12.87 7.20
N LYS A 22 -28.93 -13.69 7.88
CA LYS A 22 -27.97 -13.22 8.90
C LYS A 22 -26.95 -12.24 8.32
N LEU A 23 -26.42 -12.53 7.14
CA LEU A 23 -25.48 -11.65 6.44
C LEU A 23 -26.13 -10.33 6.03
N LEU A 24 -27.37 -10.37 5.52
CA LEU A 24 -28.11 -9.15 5.17
C LEU A 24 -28.46 -8.30 6.40
N THR A 25 -28.76 -8.94 7.54
CA THR A 25 -29.02 -8.22 8.80
C THR A 25 -27.77 -7.62 9.43
N THR A 26 -26.59 -8.21 9.25
CA THR A 26 -25.33 -7.59 9.68
C THR A 26 -24.92 -6.43 8.78
N LEU A 27 -25.08 -6.56 7.45
CA LEU A 27 -24.80 -5.48 6.50
C LEU A 27 -25.69 -4.26 6.71
N THR A 28 -26.97 -4.46 7.01
CA THR A 28 -27.90 -3.37 7.33
C THR A 28 -27.54 -2.65 8.62
N LYS A 29 -27.08 -3.37 9.67
CA LYS A 29 -26.57 -2.75 10.90
C LYS A 29 -25.32 -1.88 10.66
N ILE A 30 -24.41 -2.33 9.80
CA ILE A 30 -23.21 -1.56 9.40
C ILE A 30 -23.61 -0.28 8.66
N SER A 31 -24.66 -0.34 7.83
CA SER A 31 -25.19 0.83 7.12
C SER A 31 -25.81 1.89 8.04
N GLN A 32 -26.24 1.52 9.25
CA GLN A 32 -26.87 2.42 10.23
C GLN A 32 -25.89 3.04 11.25
N MET A 33 -24.61 2.63 11.25
CA MET A 33 -23.62 3.18 12.18
C MET A 33 -23.26 4.65 11.91
N SER A 34 -22.75 5.34 12.94
CA SER A 34 -22.34 6.75 12.85
C SER A 34 -21.33 6.95 11.71
N ASN A 35 -21.33 8.13 11.13
CA ASN A 35 -20.44 8.44 10.00
C ASN A 35 -18.96 8.31 10.40
N GLU A 36 -18.58 8.61 11.65
CA GLU A 36 -17.20 8.39 12.10
C GLU A 36 -16.81 6.91 12.09
N ILE A 37 -17.72 6.03 12.52
CA ILE A 37 -17.45 4.59 12.55
C ILE A 37 -17.40 4.02 11.13
N LYS A 38 -18.24 4.50 10.20
CA LYS A 38 -18.18 4.12 8.78
C LYS A 38 -16.85 4.52 8.13
N VAL A 39 -16.35 5.70 8.44
CA VAL A 39 -15.04 6.17 7.96
C VAL A 39 -13.93 5.30 8.51
N LEU A 40 -13.93 5.03 9.82
CA LEU A 40 -12.94 4.13 10.44
C LEU A 40 -12.97 2.74 9.81
N ILE A 41 -14.16 2.15 9.64
CA ILE A 41 -14.31 0.84 8.99
C ILE A 41 -13.80 0.89 7.55
N SER A 42 -14.11 1.94 6.78
CA SER A 42 -13.61 2.07 5.41
C SER A 42 -12.08 2.15 5.36
N CYS A 43 -11.46 2.77 6.36
CA CYS A 43 -10.01 2.88 6.48
C CYS A 43 -9.39 1.51 6.82
N TYR A 44 -9.99 0.76 7.76
CA TYR A 44 -9.54 -0.58 8.11
C TYR A 44 -9.76 -1.60 6.99
N VAL A 45 -10.88 -1.51 6.26
CA VAL A 45 -11.13 -2.34 5.07
C VAL A 45 -10.08 -2.06 4.02
N ARG A 46 -9.79 -0.80 3.71
CA ARG A 46 -8.73 -0.43 2.75
C ARG A 46 -7.35 -0.92 3.20
N GLN A 47 -7.07 -0.86 4.49
CA GLN A 47 -5.81 -1.37 5.03
C GLN A 47 -5.72 -2.90 4.92
N ALA A 48 -6.83 -3.60 5.19
CA ALA A 48 -6.90 -5.05 5.00
C ALA A 48 -6.70 -5.43 3.53
N ASP A 49 -7.34 -4.73 2.59
CA ASP A 49 -7.18 -4.93 1.16
C ASP A 49 -5.72 -4.77 0.73
N TYR A 50 -5.04 -3.72 1.22
CA TYR A 50 -3.61 -3.52 0.97
C TYR A 50 -2.75 -4.71 1.44
N TYR A 51 -2.98 -5.23 2.66
CA TYR A 51 -2.24 -6.39 3.15
C TYR A 51 -2.57 -7.67 2.37
N VAL A 52 -3.83 -7.87 1.96
CA VAL A 52 -4.23 -9.02 1.12
C VAL A 52 -3.52 -8.96 -0.22
N SER A 53 -3.49 -7.80 -0.90
CA SER A 53 -2.74 -7.64 -2.14
C SER A 53 -1.25 -7.91 -1.95
N LYS A 54 -0.64 -7.36 -0.89
CA LYS A 54 0.77 -7.60 -0.56
C LYS A 54 1.06 -9.10 -0.36
N LEU A 55 0.20 -9.80 0.39
CA LEU A 55 0.31 -11.24 0.61
C LEU A 55 0.11 -12.07 -0.67
N GLN A 56 -0.77 -11.65 -1.59
CA GLN A 56 -0.96 -12.30 -2.88
C GLN A 56 0.29 -12.16 -3.77
N HIS A 57 0.91 -10.97 -3.82
CA HIS A 57 2.18 -10.77 -4.50
C HIS A 57 3.29 -11.65 -3.90
N THR A 58 3.35 -11.79 -2.57
CA THR A 58 4.29 -12.71 -1.92
C THR A 58 3.97 -14.18 -2.24
N ARG A 59 2.71 -14.60 -2.22
CA ARG A 59 2.28 -15.98 -2.41
C ARG A 59 2.47 -16.50 -3.85
N LEU A 60 2.38 -15.62 -4.85
CA LEU A 60 2.75 -15.97 -6.23
C LEU A 60 4.26 -16.22 -6.37
N ASN A 61 5.09 -15.55 -5.56
CA ASN A 61 6.54 -15.75 -5.56
C ASN A 61 6.98 -17.00 -4.78
N ILE A 62 6.13 -17.61 -3.95
CA ILE A 62 6.45 -18.84 -3.18
C ILE A 62 6.46 -20.10 -4.06
N LYS A 63 5.92 -20.06 -5.29
CA LYS A 63 6.11 -21.15 -6.28
C LYS A 63 7.43 -21.06 -7.05
N GLN A 64 8.18 -19.98 -6.87
CA GLN A 64 9.54 -19.87 -7.39
C GLN A 64 10.51 -20.20 -6.26
N GLU A 65 11.66 -20.77 -6.62
CA GLU A 65 12.75 -21.13 -5.72
C GLU A 65 12.98 -20.05 -4.64
N ILE A 66 13.41 -20.46 -3.44
CA ILE A 66 13.77 -19.55 -2.35
C ILE A 66 14.91 -18.66 -2.86
N GLY A 67 14.53 -17.52 -3.42
CA GLY A 67 15.41 -16.55 -4.05
C GLY A 67 15.19 -15.20 -3.39
N PHE A 68 16.29 -14.52 -3.08
CA PHE A 68 16.23 -13.13 -2.66
C PHE A 68 15.82 -12.29 -3.87
N ILE A 69 14.58 -11.82 -3.88
CA ILE A 69 14.12 -10.84 -4.86
C ILE A 69 14.40 -9.44 -4.33
N PHE A 70 14.98 -8.59 -5.18
CA PHE A 70 15.07 -7.17 -4.88
C PHE A 70 13.65 -6.58 -4.91
N VAL A 71 13.27 -5.91 -3.83
CA VAL A 71 12.02 -5.17 -3.73
C VAL A 71 12.37 -3.70 -3.64
N GLU A 72 11.88 -2.91 -4.58
CA GLU A 72 12.07 -1.46 -4.58
C GLU A 72 11.44 -0.83 -3.34
N SER A 73 12.13 0.15 -2.73
CA SER A 73 11.66 0.80 -1.51
C SER A 73 10.65 1.90 -1.81
N GLU A 74 9.72 2.11 -0.87
CA GLU A 74 8.70 3.18 -0.93
C GLU A 74 9.33 4.56 -1.16
N PHE A 75 10.55 4.78 -0.65
CA PHE A 75 11.33 6.00 -0.86
C PHE A 75 11.67 6.24 -2.32
N VAL A 76 12.16 5.21 -3.03
CA VAL A 76 12.52 5.33 -4.45
C VAL A 76 11.28 5.54 -5.30
N GLN A 77 10.18 4.86 -4.98
CA GLN A 77 8.90 5.07 -5.64
C GLN A 77 8.39 6.50 -5.44
N ALA A 78 8.45 7.03 -4.21
CA ALA A 78 8.04 8.40 -3.92
C ALA A 78 8.86 9.43 -4.69
N ILE A 79 10.17 9.24 -4.86
CA ILE A 79 11.04 10.11 -5.67
C ILE A 79 10.67 10.06 -7.15
N ARG A 80 10.31 8.88 -7.67
CA ARG A 80 9.88 8.69 -9.07
C ARG A 80 8.53 9.34 -9.37
N GLU A 81 7.59 9.23 -8.44
CA GLU A 81 6.23 9.75 -8.58
C GLU A 81 6.10 11.21 -8.11
N GLY A 82 7.16 11.79 -7.53
CA GLY A 82 7.15 13.16 -7.00
C GLY A 82 6.31 13.31 -5.72
N TRP A 83 6.14 12.25 -4.95
CA TRP A 83 5.44 12.28 -3.68
C TRP A 83 6.27 12.94 -2.59
N TRP A 84 5.59 13.45 -1.58
CA TRP A 84 6.23 14.06 -0.44
C TRP A 84 6.75 12.99 0.51
N VAL A 85 8.04 13.05 0.80
CA VAL A 85 8.69 12.14 1.75
C VAL A 85 9.06 12.92 3.00
N LEU A 86 8.56 12.47 4.15
CA LEU A 86 8.96 12.97 5.46
C LEU A 86 9.97 12.00 6.08
N LEU A 87 11.22 12.44 6.21
CA LEU A 87 12.25 11.69 6.92
C LEU A 87 12.26 12.12 8.38
N ASP A 88 11.87 11.21 9.27
CA ASP A 88 11.90 11.41 10.72
C ASP A 88 13.24 10.95 11.31
N ASN A 89 13.68 11.62 12.38
CA ASN A 89 14.92 11.32 13.13
C ASN A 89 16.18 11.13 12.26
N ILE A 90 16.31 11.92 11.18
CA ILE A 90 17.48 11.81 10.28
C ILE A 90 18.81 11.98 11.02
N ASN A 91 18.80 12.73 12.13
CA ASN A 91 19.99 13.03 12.93
C ASN A 91 20.62 11.77 13.56
N SER A 92 19.88 10.67 13.63
CA SER A 92 20.39 9.37 14.11
C SER A 92 20.96 8.51 12.98
N ALA A 93 20.84 8.93 11.71
CA ALA A 93 21.38 8.19 10.59
C ALA A 93 22.93 8.35 10.52
N PRO A 94 23.65 7.31 10.06
CA PRO A 94 25.08 7.42 9.76
C PRO A 94 25.35 8.54 8.75
N ALA A 95 26.50 9.21 8.87
CA ALA A 95 26.89 10.32 7.97
C ALA A 95 26.88 9.90 6.49
N GLU A 96 27.29 8.66 6.19
CA GLU A 96 27.28 8.08 4.84
C GLU A 96 25.88 8.05 4.20
N VAL A 97 24.82 7.93 5.01
CA VAL A 97 23.42 7.95 4.54
C VAL A 97 23.00 9.38 4.24
N LEU A 98 23.38 10.33 5.10
CA LEU A 98 23.10 11.76 4.91
C LEU A 98 23.77 12.29 3.64
N GLU A 99 25.01 11.91 3.38
CA GLU A 99 25.74 12.31 2.17
C GLU A 99 25.02 11.86 0.88
N ARG A 100 24.44 10.65 0.87
CA ARG A 100 23.65 10.15 -0.25
C ARG A 100 22.29 10.84 -0.38
N LEU A 101 21.74 11.38 0.70
CA LEU A 101 20.52 12.17 0.67
C LEU A 101 20.78 13.61 0.25
N ASN A 102 21.96 14.15 0.56
CA ASN A 102 22.36 15.49 0.12
C ASN A 102 22.44 15.58 -1.42
N SER A 103 22.91 14.53 -2.09
CA SER A 103 22.91 14.51 -3.58
C SER A 103 21.50 14.53 -4.18
N LEU A 104 20.44 14.27 -3.40
CA LEU A 104 19.05 14.40 -3.84
C LEU A 104 18.47 15.80 -3.62
N THR A 105 19.03 16.56 -2.68
CA THR A 105 18.60 17.93 -2.34
C THR A 105 19.33 19.01 -3.13
N GLU A 106 20.41 18.66 -3.83
CA GLU A 106 21.12 19.55 -4.75
C GLU A 106 20.33 19.86 -6.05
N ASP A 107 20.73 20.92 -6.75
CA ASP A 107 20.12 21.41 -8.01
C ASP A 107 20.05 20.31 -9.09
N ASN A 108 21.05 19.42 -9.11
CA ASN A 108 21.10 18.25 -9.98
C ASN A 108 20.94 16.97 -9.13
N PRO A 109 19.71 16.54 -8.82
CA PRO A 109 19.51 15.36 -8.00
C PRO A 109 20.01 14.09 -8.70
N ILE A 110 20.78 13.32 -7.96
CA ILE A 110 21.27 12.01 -8.39
C ILE A 110 21.04 11.01 -7.26
N LEU A 111 20.42 9.88 -7.58
CA LEU A 111 20.27 8.73 -6.68
C LEU A 111 20.87 7.48 -7.31
N SER A 112 21.96 6.99 -6.73
CA SER A 112 22.60 5.75 -7.18
C SER A 112 22.10 4.56 -6.35
N LEU A 113 21.36 3.67 -7.01
CA LEU A 113 20.81 2.44 -6.47
C LEU A 113 21.69 1.25 -6.88
N TYR A 114 22.68 0.94 -6.04
CA TYR A 114 23.57 -0.21 -6.24
C TYR A 114 23.05 -1.52 -5.63
N GLU A 115 21.85 -1.49 -5.05
CA GLU A 115 21.25 -2.63 -4.35
C GLU A 115 20.59 -3.63 -5.30
N ASN A 116 20.28 -3.22 -6.52
CA ASN A 116 19.89 -4.14 -7.58
C ASN A 116 21.14 -4.70 -8.27
N SER A 117 21.03 -5.92 -8.82
CA SER A 117 22.13 -6.58 -9.55
C SER A 117 22.66 -5.80 -10.76
N ASN A 118 21.98 -4.72 -11.15
CA ASN A 118 22.21 -3.99 -12.39
C ASN A 118 22.74 -2.57 -12.18
N GLY A 119 22.89 -2.10 -10.93
CA GLY A 119 23.34 -0.76 -10.55
C GLY A 119 22.62 0.37 -11.32
N GLN A 120 21.52 0.89 -10.78
CA GLN A 120 20.77 1.96 -11.46
C GLN A 120 21.13 3.35 -10.91
N ILE A 121 21.30 4.34 -11.79
CA ILE A 121 21.42 5.75 -11.38
C ILE A 121 20.16 6.49 -11.86
N LEU A 122 19.44 7.09 -10.92
CA LEU A 122 18.29 7.94 -11.20
C LEU A 122 18.74 9.41 -11.24
N THR A 123 18.29 10.10 -12.27
CA THR A 123 18.52 11.53 -12.52
C THR A 123 17.18 12.19 -12.89
N GLN A 124 17.12 13.52 -12.95
CA GLN A 124 15.90 14.22 -13.41
C GLN A 124 15.40 13.76 -14.79
N SER A 125 16.32 13.32 -15.66
CA SER A 125 15.97 12.86 -17.01
C SER A 125 15.43 11.43 -17.07
N ASN A 126 15.61 10.63 -16.02
CA ASN A 126 15.37 9.17 -16.08
C ASN A 126 14.63 8.59 -14.85
N GLY A 127 14.02 9.43 -14.02
CA GLY A 127 13.18 8.94 -12.93
C GLY A 127 13.18 9.74 -11.64
N ILE A 128 13.71 10.96 -11.60
CA ILE A 128 13.46 11.89 -10.48
C ILE A 128 12.46 12.93 -10.95
N HIS A 129 11.27 12.94 -10.35
CA HIS A 129 10.21 13.88 -10.74
C HIS A 129 10.63 15.32 -10.39
N SER A 130 10.26 16.28 -11.25
CA SER A 130 10.59 17.70 -11.06
C SER A 130 9.96 18.30 -9.80
N ASN A 131 8.83 17.74 -9.34
CA ASN A 131 8.07 18.22 -8.19
C ASN A 131 8.44 17.50 -6.86
N LYS A 132 9.69 17.05 -6.73
CA LYS A 132 10.18 16.38 -5.51
C LYS A 132 10.14 17.36 -4.32
N SER A 133 9.49 16.99 -3.23
CA SER A 133 9.57 17.74 -1.97
C SER A 133 10.02 16.79 -0.87
N LEU A 134 11.30 16.88 -0.50
CA LEU A 134 11.87 16.12 0.60
C LEU A 134 11.80 16.98 1.86
N PHE A 135 11.04 16.51 2.86
CA PHE A 135 10.94 17.17 4.16
C PHE A 135 11.72 16.36 5.19
N VAL A 136 12.64 17.02 5.89
CA VAL A 136 13.50 16.39 6.88
C VAL A 136 13.20 17.01 8.25
N GLY A 137 12.71 16.21 9.20
CA GLY A 137 12.57 16.63 10.61
C GLY A 137 13.87 16.29 11.35
N SER A 138 14.68 17.23 11.83
CA SER A 138 14.40 17.93 13.10
C SER A 138 15.14 19.28 13.23
N PHE A 139 15.71 19.80 12.15
CA PHE A 139 15.99 21.23 12.00
C PHE A 139 15.69 21.59 10.54
N SER A 140 14.90 22.64 10.37
CA SER A 140 14.31 23.07 9.10
C SER A 140 15.29 23.00 7.93
N PHE A 141 15.03 22.09 6.98
CA PHE A 141 15.38 22.29 5.57
C PHE A 141 14.10 22.07 4.76
N VAL A 142 13.35 23.16 4.61
CA VAL A 142 12.39 23.30 3.52
C VAL A 142 13.20 23.72 2.31
N ILE A 143 13.53 22.80 1.42
CA ILE A 143 13.98 23.18 0.08
C ILE A 143 12.76 23.12 -0.81
N SER A 144 12.15 24.29 -0.97
CA SER A 144 11.20 24.56 -2.05
C SER A 144 11.93 25.36 -3.10
N HIS A 145 12.38 24.70 -4.17
CA HIS A 145 12.32 25.11 -5.58
C HIS A 145 12.85 23.96 -6.45
#